data_AF-A0A3A9K3L0-F1
#
_entry.id   AF-A0A3A9K3L0-F1
#
_cell.length_a   1.000
_cell.length_b   1.000
_cell.length_c   1.000
_cell.angle_alpha   90.00
_cell.angle_beta   90.00
_cell.angle_gamma   90.00
#
_symmetry.space_group_name_H-M   'P 1'
#
loop_
_entity.id
_entity.type
_entity.pdbx_description
1 polymer ?
#
loop_
_entity_poly.entity_id
_entity_poly.type
_entity_poly.pdbx_seq_one_letter_code
_entity_poly.pdbx_strand_id
1 'polypeptide(L)'
;MNDEKKSFYLYMAVGYTGLLLIGLAAIRYISVFHDTLGQSLALFGFIFVTVYIRFAEKKLGISKKESIISNAILIVVLFAFWLYFK
;
A
#
# COMPACT_ATOMS: atom_id res chain seq x y z
N MET A 1 -3.01 4.17 -27.22
CA MET A 1 -2.02 3.80 -26.18
C MET A 1 -2.02 2.28 -26.06
N ASN A 2 -0.86 1.62 -26.05
CA ASN A 2 -0.80 0.16 -25.87
C ASN A 2 -1.33 -0.24 -24.48
N ASP A 3 -2.03 -1.36 -24.38
CA ASP A 3 -2.66 -1.86 -23.15
C ASP A 3 -1.65 -2.05 -22.02
N GLU A 4 -0.42 -2.46 -22.34
CA GLU A 4 0.65 -2.60 -21.35
C GLU A 4 1.05 -1.26 -20.73
N LYS A 5 1.16 -0.20 -21.55
CA LYS A 5 1.45 1.16 -21.06
C LYS A 5 0.28 1.71 -20.25
N LYS A 6 -0.96 1.43 -20.66
CA LYS A 6 -2.17 1.81 -19.92
C LYS A 6 -2.19 1.18 -18.53
N SER A 7 -1.93 -0.13 -18.45
CA SER A 7 -1.84 -0.86 -17.19
C SER A 7 -0.75 -0.27 -16.29
N PHE A 8 0.45 -0.02 -16.85
CA PHE A 8 1.54 0.61 -16.12
C PHE A 8 1.14 1.96 -15.49
N TYR A 9 0.52 2.87 -16.25
CA TYR A 9 0.10 4.16 -15.71
C TYR A 9 -1.00 4.03 -14.65
N LEU A 10 -1.91 3.05 -14.78
CA LEU A 10 -2.94 2.80 -13.77
C LEU A 10 -2.31 2.37 -12.44
N TYR A 11 -1.43 1.36 -12.46
CA TYR A 11 -0.77 0.90 -11.22
C TYR A 11 0.12 1.98 -10.61
N MET A 12 0.80 2.76 -11.45
CA MET A 12 1.60 3.90 -10.99
C MET A 12 0.73 4.97 -10.31
N ALA A 13 -0.42 5.31 -10.90
CA ALA A 13 -1.38 6.22 -10.28
C ALA A 13 -1.86 5.70 -8.92
N VAL A 14 -2.23 4.41 -8.83
CA VAL A 14 -2.61 3.75 -7.56
C VAL A 14 -1.49 3.89 -6.52
N GLY A 15 -0.23 3.62 -6.90
CA GLY A 15 0.92 3.75 -6.00
C GLY A 15 1.11 5.17 -5.47
N TYR A 16 1.04 6.18 -6.34
CA TYR A 16 1.16 7.58 -5.95
C TYR A 16 -0.01 8.07 -5.10
N THR A 17 -1.25 7.64 -5.41
CA THR A 17 -2.40 7.87 -4.53
C THR A 17 -2.15 7.27 -3.16
N GLY A 18 -1.59 6.05 -3.10
CA GLY A 18 -1.23 5.41 -1.84
C GLY A 18 -0.24 6.24 -1.00
N LEU A 19 0.84 6.72 -1.61
CA LEU A 19 1.82 7.59 -0.96
C LEU A 19 1.17 8.89 -0.44
N LEU A 20 0.27 9.49 -1.22
CA LEU A 20 -0.45 10.70 -0.83
C LEU A 20 -1.34 10.44 0.41
N LEU A 21 -2.05 9.32 0.45
CA LEU A 21 -2.87 8.95 1.61
C LEU A 21 -2.02 8.73 2.87
N ILE A 22 -0.85 8.10 2.76
CA ILE A 22 0.09 7.94 3.88
C ILE A 22 0.58 9.31 4.38
N GLY A 23 0.96 10.21 3.45
CA GLY A 23 1.39 11.56 3.82
C GLY A 23 0.30 12.35 4.55
N LEU A 24 -0.95 12.28 4.07
CA LEU A 24 -2.09 12.89 4.75
C LEU A 24 -2.33 12.30 6.14
N ALA A 25 -2.23 10.97 6.28
CA ALA A 25 -2.35 10.30 7.56
C ALA A 25 -1.28 10.76 8.56
N ALA A 26 -0.03 10.88 8.10
CA ALA A 26 1.10 11.32 8.93
C ALA A 26 0.93 12.76 9.44
N ILE A 27 0.47 13.67 8.58
CA ILE A 27 0.15 15.05 8.99
C ILE A 27 -0.96 15.05 10.04
N ARG A 28 -2.01 14.26 9.80
CA ARG A 28 -3.20 14.22 10.66
C ARG A 28 -2.94 13.60 12.03
N TYR A 29 -2.03 12.63 12.10
CA TYR A 29 -1.57 12.02 13.35
C TYR A 29 -1.03 13.06 14.36
N ILE A 30 -0.42 14.15 13.88
CA ILE A 30 0.12 15.21 14.74
C ILE A 30 -0.99 16.15 15.25
N SER A 31 -2.14 16.20 14.58
CA SER A 31 -3.19 17.20 14.84
C SER A 31 -4.40 16.65 15.60
N VAL A 32 -4.67 15.34 15.54
CA VAL A 32 -5.92 14.77 16.09
C VAL A 32 -5.64 13.49 16.89
N PHE A 33 -6.01 13.50 18.18
CA PHE A 33 -5.95 12.32 19.05
C PHE A 33 -7.11 11.36 18.73
N HIS A 34 -6.85 10.03 18.75
CA HIS A 34 -7.82 8.98 18.43
C HIS A 34 -8.49 9.11 17.05
N ASP A 35 -7.71 9.44 16.03
CA ASP A 35 -8.21 9.74 14.70
C ASP A 35 -8.42 8.50 13.81
N THR A 36 -9.62 7.95 13.82
CA THR A 36 -10.03 6.83 12.97
C THR A 36 -9.86 7.13 11.48
N LEU A 37 -10.00 8.40 11.07
CA LEU A 37 -9.82 8.79 9.67
C LEU A 37 -8.35 8.71 9.26
N GLY A 38 -7.43 9.22 10.06
CA GLY A 38 -5.98 9.09 9.86
C GLY A 38 -5.53 7.64 9.82
N GLN A 39 -6.07 6.80 10.72
CA GLN A 39 -5.82 5.35 10.69
C GLN A 39 -6.28 4.71 9.37
N SER A 40 -7.47 5.08 8.90
CA SER A 40 -8.02 4.59 7.63
C SER A 40 -7.18 5.04 6.43
N LEU A 41 -6.78 6.31 6.40
CA LEU A 41 -5.90 6.86 5.36
C LEU A 41 -4.55 6.12 5.31
N ALA A 42 -3.94 5.85 6.46
CA ALA A 42 -2.70 5.10 6.54
C ALA A 42 -2.87 3.67 6.00
N LEU A 43 -3.96 2.99 6.39
CA LEU A 43 -4.25 1.63 5.96
C LEU A 43 -4.48 1.53 4.44
N PHE A 44 -5.37 2.35 3.89
CA PHE A 44 -5.63 2.37 2.44
C PHE A 44 -4.41 2.80 1.64
N GLY A 45 -3.66 3.78 2.17
CA GLY A 45 -2.41 4.22 1.57
C GLY A 45 -1.38 3.09 1.47
N PHE A 46 -1.20 2.34 2.54
CA PHE A 46 -0.31 1.17 2.57
C PHE A 46 -0.75 0.07 1.60
N ILE A 47 -2.05 -0.23 1.53
CA ILE A 47 -2.61 -1.20 0.58
C ILE A 47 -2.31 -0.79 -0.87
N PHE A 48 -2.51 0.48 -1.22
CA PHE A 48 -2.31 0.98 -2.58
C PHE A 48 -0.84 0.93 -3.01
N VAL A 49 0.07 1.36 -2.13
CA VAL A 49 1.51 1.25 -2.37
C VAL A 49 1.92 -0.21 -2.57
N THR A 50 1.39 -1.12 -1.75
CA THR A 50 1.65 -2.56 -1.88
C THR A 50 1.17 -3.13 -3.21
N VAL A 51 -0.03 -2.75 -3.66
CA VAL A 51 -0.56 -3.18 -4.96
C VAL A 51 0.37 -2.73 -6.09
N TYR A 52 0.87 -1.49 -6.04
CA TYR A 52 1.85 -0.99 -6.99
C TYR A 52 3.19 -1.75 -6.93
N ILE A 53 3.73 -2.00 -5.72
CA ILE A 53 4.96 -2.76 -5.53
C ILE A 53 4.81 -4.15 -6.15
N ARG A 54 3.72 -4.88 -5.87
CA ARG A 54 3.47 -6.21 -6.47
C ARG A 54 3.41 -6.17 -8.00
N PHE A 55 2.84 -5.12 -8.57
CA PHE A 55 2.86 -4.93 -10.01
C PHE A 55 4.30 -4.73 -10.54
N ALA A 56 5.10 -3.91 -9.86
CA ALA A 56 6.50 -3.69 -10.20
C ALA A 56 7.34 -4.98 -10.05
N GLU A 57 7.18 -5.73 -8.96
CA GLU A 57 7.85 -7.03 -8.71
C GLU A 57 7.59 -8.01 -9.87
N LYS A 58 6.33 -8.14 -10.31
CA LYS A 58 5.97 -8.99 -11.45
C LYS A 58 6.65 -8.53 -12.75
N LYS A 59 6.75 -7.22 -12.97
CA LYS A 59 7.39 -6.65 -14.16
C LYS A 59 8.92 -6.82 -14.14
N LEU A 60 9.52 -6.90 -12.96
CA LEU A 60 10.94 -7.21 -12.75
C LEU A 60 11.26 -8.71 -12.86
N GLY A 61 10.26 -9.57 -13.05
CA GLY A 61 10.46 -11.02 -13.16
C GLY A 61 10.73 -11.71 -11.83
N ILE A 62 10.36 -11.08 -10.70
CA ILE A 62 10.50 -11.68 -9.37
C ILE A 62 9.72 -12.99 -9.30
N SER A 63 10.33 -14.01 -8.70
CA SER A 63 9.78 -15.37 -8.69
C SER A 63 8.50 -15.45 -7.88
N LYS A 64 7.67 -16.45 -8.21
CA LYS A 64 6.41 -16.71 -7.49
C LYS A 64 6.64 -17.02 -6.01
N LYS A 65 7.80 -17.60 -5.65
CA LYS A 65 8.18 -17.89 -4.27
C LYS A 65 8.42 -16.59 -3.47
N GLU A 66 9.17 -15.65 -4.05
CA GLU A 66 9.45 -14.34 -3.44
C GLU A 66 8.16 -13.52 -3.26
N SER A 67 7.25 -13.56 -4.24
CA SER A 67 5.94 -12.89 -4.13
C SER A 67 5.05 -13.49 -3.03
N ILE A 68 5.12 -14.79 -2.77
CA ILE A 68 4.41 -15.42 -1.65
C ILE A 68 4.99 -14.94 -0.31
N ILE A 69 6.31 -14.82 -0.21
CA ILE A 69 6.98 -14.30 0.98
C ILE A 69 6.59 -12.84 1.23
N SER A 70 6.60 -11.98 0.21
CA SER A 70 6.18 -10.58 0.35
C SER A 70 4.72 -10.45 0.77
N ASN A 71 3.83 -11.31 0.25
CA ASN A 71 2.44 -11.39 0.69
C ASN A 71 2.30 -11.84 2.15
N ALA A 72 3.07 -12.83 2.58
CA ALA A 72 3.04 -13.32 3.96
C ALA A 72 3.49 -12.21 4.93
N ILE A 73 4.57 -11.51 4.61
CA ILE A 73 5.06 -10.37 5.40
C ILE A 73 3.98 -9.30 5.51
N LEU A 74 3.32 -8.96 4.39
CA LEU A 74 2.23 -7.97 4.40
C LEU A 74 1.09 -8.36 5.33
N ILE A 75 0.64 -9.62 5.27
CA ILE A 75 -0.44 -10.13 6.12
C ILE A 75 -0.06 -10.03 7.59
N VAL A 76 1.18 -10.39 7.94
CA VAL A 76 1.70 -10.28 9.31
C VAL A 76 1.72 -8.82 9.78
N VAL A 77 2.17 -7.89 8.95
CA VAL A 77 2.18 -6.45 9.27
C VAL A 77 0.76 -5.92 9.49
N LEU A 78 -0.19 -6.27 8.61
CA LEU A 78 -1.59 -5.87 8.75
C LEU A 78 -2.24 -6.48 9.99
N PHE A 79 -1.91 -7.72 10.32
CA PHE A 79 -2.42 -8.37 11.53
C PHE A 79 -1.85 -7.73 12.81
N ALA A 80 -0.56 -7.40 12.82
CA ALA A 80 0.06 -6.66 13.93
C ALA A 80 -0.56 -5.27 14.11
N PHE A 81 -0.82 -4.56 12.99
CA PHE A 81 -1.53 -3.28 13.02
C PHE A 81 -2.93 -3.44 13.62
N TRP A 82 -3.69 -4.45 13.20
CA TRP A 82 -5.03 -4.71 13.75
C TRP A 82 -5.01 -5.02 15.26
N LEU A 83 -4.03 -5.80 15.73
CA LEU A 83 -3.87 -6.09 17.16
C LEU A 83 -3.55 -4.85 18.00
N TYR A 84 -2.83 -3.88 17.45
CA TYR A 84 -2.50 -2.63 18.16
C TYR A 84 -3.72 -1.72 18.38
N PHE A 85 -4.66 -1.72 17.44
CA PHE A 85 -5.86 -0.87 17.49
C PHE A 85 -7.09 -1.57 18.11
N LYS A 86 -6.97 -2.84 18.51
CA LYS A 86 -8.00 -3.58 19.25
C LYS A 86 -7.81 -3.37 20.76
#